data_AF-A0A9Q9ES64-F1
#
_entry.id   AF-A0A9Q9ES64-F1
#
_cell.length_a   1.000
_cell.length_b   1.000
_cell.length_c   1.000
_cell.angle_alpha   90.00
_cell.angle_beta   90.00
_cell.angle_gamma   90.00
#
_symmetry.space_group_name_H-M   'P 1'
#
loop_
_entity.id
_entity.type
_entity.pdbx_description
1 polymer ?
#
loop_
_entity_poly.entity_id
_entity_poly.type
_entity_poly.pdbx_seq_one_letter_code
_entity_poly.pdbx_strand_id
1 'polypeptide(L)'
;MIKYSLKNRTHKLTSIFFLFIGFSFFCFAQDISVNPSDPDKTKIFSLDECDSLFSEYYRNSSISDEDLKILIDGIGSLTDSLEKILLENKKMRDIKKQNELLILYLEHAEILSTIYNYGGMNHQGKLIKKIDKDLKRFLKLSGLEGEVYLKYADYLYTKLPLPETKRFNTILTLPVLYRMALLKDKNNKAAFVKLSCWQIAAADETTSNFNSQIKSTEEYIEELNEVDKFNAYIWYSIFYMKTYDTKKGWYHFYKAKNIFPDHPLVSLLYENYKKGILIL
;
A
#
# COMPACT_ATOMS: atom_id res chain seq x y z
N MET A 1 -29.70 -11.64 -27.50
CA MET A 1 -30.94 -10.90 -27.18
C MET A 1 -30.60 -9.98 -26.02
N ILE A 2 -30.43 -8.66 -26.23
CA ILE A 2 -31.47 -7.63 -25.94
C ILE A 2 -31.89 -7.74 -24.45
N LYS A 3 -31.78 -6.77 -23.54
CA LYS A 3 -31.71 -5.30 -23.54
C LYS A 3 -31.39 -4.88 -22.08
N TYR A 4 -30.53 -3.88 -21.85
CA TYR A 4 -30.87 -2.53 -21.36
C TYR A 4 -31.75 -2.41 -20.11
N SER A 5 -31.30 -1.58 -19.15
CA SER A 5 -31.99 -0.34 -18.67
C SER A 5 -31.66 -0.12 -17.18
N LEU A 6 -30.70 0.73 -16.77
CA LEU A 6 -30.77 2.20 -16.66
C LEU A 6 -32.12 2.71 -16.12
N LYS A 7 -32.18 3.15 -14.86
CA LYS A 7 -32.74 4.46 -14.46
C LYS A 7 -32.46 4.75 -12.97
N ASN A 8 -31.61 5.71 -12.58
CA ASN A 8 -31.69 7.18 -12.65
C ASN A 8 -32.37 7.81 -11.41
N ARG A 9 -31.72 8.87 -10.91
CA ARG A 9 -32.27 10.03 -10.16
C ARG A 9 -32.50 9.86 -8.65
N THR A 10 -32.24 10.84 -7.77
CA THR A 10 -31.67 12.21 -7.85
C THR A 10 -31.59 12.73 -6.41
N HIS A 11 -30.55 13.51 -6.12
CA HIS A 11 -30.48 14.67 -5.22
C HIS A 11 -31.44 14.82 -4.03
N LYS A 12 -30.87 15.13 -2.86
CA LYS A 12 -31.00 16.49 -2.31
C LYS A 12 -29.97 16.78 -1.21
N LEU A 13 -29.21 17.85 -1.43
CA LEU A 13 -28.51 18.61 -0.41
C LEU A 13 -29.48 19.00 0.71
N THR A 14 -28.98 19.11 1.93
CA THR A 14 -29.21 20.33 2.73
C THR A 14 -28.04 20.56 3.70
N SER A 15 -27.51 21.77 3.58
CA SER A 15 -26.44 22.40 4.35
C SER A 15 -26.86 22.64 5.81
N ILE A 16 -25.89 22.86 6.72
CA ILE A 16 -25.76 24.09 7.55
C ILE A 16 -24.75 23.88 8.73
N PHE A 17 -23.56 24.49 8.57
CA PHE A 17 -22.79 25.37 9.49
C PHE A 17 -22.88 25.26 11.04
N PHE A 18 -21.72 25.25 11.72
CA PHE A 18 -21.08 26.34 12.53
C PHE A 18 -19.87 25.77 13.34
N LEU A 19 -18.61 26.20 13.10
CA LEU A 19 -17.72 27.08 13.92
C LEU A 19 -17.43 26.58 15.38
N PHE A 20 -16.24 26.60 16.00
CA PHE A 20 -14.96 27.32 15.80
C PHE A 20 -13.83 26.78 16.74
N ILE A 21 -12.59 26.83 16.23
CA ILE A 21 -11.27 27.18 16.85
C ILE A 21 -10.64 26.36 18.00
N GLY A 22 -9.37 25.99 17.74
CA GLY A 22 -8.27 25.83 18.71
C GLY A 22 -6.92 25.50 18.05
N PHE A 23 -6.16 26.53 17.62
CA PHE A 23 -4.79 26.50 17.03
C PHE A 23 -3.80 25.58 17.80
N SER A 24 -2.85 24.85 17.18
CA SER A 24 -1.55 25.40 16.71
C SER A 24 -0.62 24.37 16.00
N PHE A 25 -0.22 24.71 14.76
CA PHE A 25 1.12 24.67 14.14
C PHE A 25 1.87 23.38 13.65
N PHE A 26 2.30 23.50 12.36
CA PHE A 26 3.26 22.74 11.50
C PHE A 26 2.76 21.38 10.96
N CYS A 27 2.65 21.15 9.64
CA CYS A 27 3.62 21.40 8.57
C CYS A 27 2.98 21.93 7.26
N PHE A 28 3.81 22.61 6.45
CA PHE A 28 3.48 23.06 5.10
C PHE A 28 2.99 21.93 4.20
N ALA A 29 1.70 21.91 3.87
CA ALA A 29 1.26 21.46 2.55
C ALA A 29 1.43 22.67 1.62
N GLN A 30 2.42 22.62 0.72
CA GLN A 30 2.33 23.45 -0.47
C GLN A 30 1.23 22.83 -1.33
N ASP A 31 0.02 23.36 -1.21
CA ASP A 31 -1.01 23.18 -2.21
C ASP A 31 -0.42 23.62 -3.55
N ILE A 32 -0.26 22.67 -4.47
CA ILE A 32 -0.10 23.01 -5.87
C ILE A 32 -1.41 23.66 -6.27
N SER A 33 -1.44 25.00 -6.36
CA SER A 33 -2.59 25.72 -6.87
C SER A 33 -2.83 25.29 -8.32
N VAL A 34 -3.79 24.41 -8.53
CA VAL A 34 -4.36 24.19 -9.86
C VAL A 34 -5.32 25.34 -10.09
N ASN A 35 -4.85 26.38 -10.81
CA ASN A 35 -5.74 27.36 -11.40
C ASN A 35 -6.84 26.63 -12.19
N PRO A 36 -8.14 26.90 -11.94
CA PRO A 36 -9.23 26.22 -12.62
C PRO A 36 -9.48 26.91 -13.96
N SER A 37 -8.57 26.71 -14.91
CA SER A 37 -8.78 27.06 -16.31
C SER A 37 -7.72 26.38 -17.20
N ASP A 38 -7.69 25.05 -17.18
CA ASP A 38 -6.98 24.28 -18.20
C ASP A 38 -7.75 22.96 -18.44
N PRO A 39 -8.43 22.77 -19.58
CA PRO A 39 -9.26 21.59 -19.83
C PRO A 39 -8.50 20.25 -19.97
N ASP A 40 -7.17 20.25 -19.85
CA ASP A 40 -6.30 19.12 -20.24
C ASP A 40 -5.46 18.51 -19.09
N LYS A 41 -5.68 18.87 -17.82
CA LYS A 41 -4.97 18.21 -16.72
C LYS A 41 -5.69 16.93 -16.30
N THR A 42 -5.14 15.79 -16.72
CA THR A 42 -5.51 14.47 -16.20
C THR A 42 -5.53 14.50 -14.66
N LYS A 43 -6.67 14.18 -14.05
CA LYS A 43 -6.77 14.03 -12.60
C LYS A 43 -5.82 12.91 -12.14
N ILE A 44 -5.05 13.17 -11.09
CA ILE A 44 -4.16 12.20 -10.43
C ILE A 44 -4.58 12.17 -8.97
N PHE A 45 -4.76 11.00 -8.39
CA PHE A 45 -5.04 10.91 -6.95
C PHE A 45 -3.84 11.40 -6.15
N SER A 46 -4.09 12.06 -5.03
CA SER A 46 -3.13 12.33 -3.98
C SER A 46 -2.84 11.07 -3.14
N LEU A 47 -1.84 11.12 -2.26
CA LEU A 47 -1.51 10.00 -1.36
C LEU A 47 -2.70 9.63 -0.47
N ASP A 48 -3.37 10.63 0.12
CA ASP A 48 -4.52 10.40 1.00
C ASP A 48 -5.72 9.80 0.24
N GLU A 49 -5.92 10.21 -1.02
CA GLU A 49 -6.94 9.63 -1.89
C GLU A 49 -6.59 8.18 -2.25
N CYS A 50 -5.31 7.87 -2.52
CA CYS A 50 -4.85 6.50 -2.73
C CYS A 50 -5.08 5.61 -1.49
N ASP A 51 -4.70 6.08 -0.29
CA ASP A 51 -4.91 5.36 0.97
C ASP A 51 -6.40 5.10 1.24
N SER A 52 -7.25 6.10 1.00
CA SER A 52 -8.70 5.99 1.16
C SER A 52 -9.28 4.97 0.19
N LEU A 53 -8.92 5.07 -1.09
CA LEU A 53 -9.36 4.16 -2.15
C LEU A 53 -8.93 2.72 -1.87
N PHE A 54 -7.71 2.53 -1.38
CA PHE A 54 -7.20 1.19 -1.09
C PHE A 54 -7.87 0.56 0.12
N SER A 55 -8.13 1.35 1.16
CA SER A 55 -8.90 0.92 2.33
C SER A 55 -10.33 0.52 1.94
N GLU A 56 -10.96 1.29 1.04
CA GLU A 56 -12.28 0.97 0.52
C GLU A 56 -12.28 -0.32 -0.33
N TYR A 57 -11.23 -0.53 -1.13
CA TYR A 57 -11.02 -1.79 -1.84
C TYR A 57 -10.87 -2.98 -0.88
N TYR A 58 -10.13 -2.84 0.23
CA TYR A 58 -10.03 -3.90 1.27
C TYR A 58 -11.38 -4.23 1.91
N ARG A 59 -12.27 -3.25 2.07
CA ARG A 59 -13.62 -3.45 2.60
C ARG A 59 -14.53 -4.16 1.60
N ASN A 60 -14.51 -3.70 0.35
CA ASN A 60 -15.57 -4.01 -0.61
C ASN A 60 -15.13 -4.94 -1.75
N SER A 61 -13.83 -5.26 -1.85
CA SER A 61 -13.22 -6.03 -2.94
C SER A 61 -13.59 -5.53 -4.34
N SER A 62 -13.86 -4.24 -4.46
CA SER A 62 -14.34 -3.59 -5.70
C SER A 62 -13.85 -2.16 -5.79
N ILE A 63 -13.74 -1.67 -7.01
CA ILE A 63 -13.36 -0.30 -7.35
C ILE A 63 -14.31 0.18 -8.45
N SER A 64 -14.65 1.47 -8.47
CA SER A 64 -15.48 2.02 -9.53
C SER A 64 -14.71 2.10 -10.86
N ASP A 65 -15.43 2.05 -11.99
CA ASP A 65 -14.81 2.23 -13.31
C ASP A 65 -14.16 3.62 -13.47
N GLU A 66 -14.70 4.64 -12.79
CA GLU A 66 -14.16 6.00 -12.80
C GLU A 66 -12.84 6.08 -12.03
N ASP A 67 -12.76 5.52 -10.83
CA ASP A 67 -11.54 5.50 -10.02
C ASP A 67 -10.46 4.66 -10.69
N LEU A 68 -10.84 3.52 -11.27
CA LEU A 68 -9.93 2.69 -12.05
C LEU A 68 -9.37 3.46 -13.25
N LYS A 69 -10.20 4.24 -13.95
CA LYS A 69 -9.74 5.08 -15.05
C LYS A 69 -8.78 6.16 -14.57
N ILE A 70 -9.08 6.84 -13.46
CA ILE A 70 -8.20 7.85 -12.87
C ILE A 70 -6.84 7.24 -12.50
N LEU A 71 -6.82 6.04 -11.91
CA LEU A 71 -5.56 5.34 -11.59
C LEU A 71 -4.73 5.06 -12.85
N ILE A 72 -5.36 4.57 -13.92
CA ILE A 72 -4.68 4.21 -15.18
C ILE A 72 -4.15 5.46 -15.88
N ASP A 73 -4.99 6.49 -16.01
CA ASP A 73 -4.62 7.76 -16.64
C ASP A 73 -3.52 8.47 -15.81
N GLY A 74 -3.62 8.39 -14.48
CA GLY A 74 -2.63 8.87 -13.52
C GLY A 74 -1.25 8.21 -13.72
N ILE A 75 -1.19 6.87 -13.84
CA ILE A 75 0.05 6.16 -14.20
C ILE A 75 0.65 6.70 -15.49
N GLY A 76 -0.17 7.00 -16.51
CA GLY A 76 0.28 7.61 -17.76
C GLY A 76 0.97 8.96 -17.53
N SER A 77 0.26 9.88 -16.86
CA SER A 77 0.76 11.24 -16.57
C SER A 77 2.03 11.24 -15.68
N LEU A 78 2.07 10.36 -14.69
CA LEU A 78 3.23 10.19 -13.82
C LEU A 78 4.43 9.59 -14.57
N THR A 79 4.19 8.64 -15.48
CA THR A 79 5.24 8.10 -16.37
C THR A 79 5.89 9.22 -17.18
N ASP A 80 5.07 10.06 -17.84
CA ASP A 80 5.57 11.15 -18.67
C ASP A 80 6.36 12.18 -17.85
N SER A 81 5.92 12.44 -16.62
CA SER A 81 6.62 13.34 -15.69
C SER A 81 7.96 12.78 -15.23
N LEU A 82 8.03 11.49 -14.88
CA LEU A 82 9.26 10.81 -14.47
C LEU A 82 10.24 10.65 -15.64
N GLU A 83 9.75 10.44 -16.86
CA GLU A 83 10.59 10.38 -18.07
C GLU A 83 11.27 11.73 -18.35
N LYS A 84 10.56 12.85 -18.17
CA LYS A 84 11.18 14.19 -18.26
C LYS A 84 12.34 14.33 -17.29
N ILE A 85 12.18 13.88 -16.04
CA ILE A 85 13.25 13.90 -15.02
C ILE A 85 14.43 13.00 -15.42
N LEU A 86 14.17 11.84 -16.03
CA LEU A 86 15.24 10.96 -16.50
C LEU A 86 16.14 11.63 -17.56
N LEU A 87 15.55 12.47 -18.41
CA LEU A 87 16.25 13.22 -19.46
C LEU A 87 17.03 14.43 -18.92
N GLU A 88 16.72 14.90 -17.72
CA GLU A 88 17.45 15.99 -17.08
C GLU A 88 18.89 15.57 -16.72
N ASN A 89 19.80 16.56 -16.80
CA ASN A 89 21.18 16.38 -16.36
C ASN A 89 21.21 15.98 -14.89
N LYS A 90 21.90 14.87 -14.56
CA LYS A 90 21.99 14.31 -13.21
C LYS A 90 22.31 15.33 -12.12
N LYS A 91 23.15 16.34 -12.41
CA LYS A 91 23.54 17.36 -11.42
C LYS A 91 22.47 18.43 -11.16
N MET A 92 21.48 18.57 -12.03
CA MET A 92 20.45 19.61 -12.01
C MET A 92 19.06 19.06 -11.63
N ARG A 93 18.95 17.75 -11.39
CA ARG A 93 17.66 17.11 -11.09
C ARG A 93 17.12 17.59 -9.75
N ASP A 94 15.83 17.91 -9.75
CA ASP A 94 15.08 18.10 -8.53
C ASP A 94 14.80 16.75 -7.87
N ILE A 95 15.69 16.36 -6.94
CA ILE A 95 15.60 15.09 -6.22
C ILE A 95 14.32 15.02 -5.37
N LYS A 96 13.86 16.14 -4.81
CA LYS A 96 12.64 16.15 -3.99
C LYS A 96 11.44 15.82 -4.86
N LYS A 97 11.25 16.56 -5.95
CA LYS A 97 10.16 16.33 -6.92
C LYS A 97 10.22 14.93 -7.53
N GLN A 98 11.42 14.43 -7.82
CA GLN A 98 11.61 13.06 -8.30
C GLN A 98 11.06 12.03 -7.31
N ASN A 99 11.41 12.14 -6.02
CA ASN A 99 10.92 11.21 -5.00
C ASN A 99 9.41 11.34 -4.81
N GLU A 100 8.86 12.57 -4.74
CA GLU A 100 7.41 12.80 -4.63
C GLU A 100 6.62 12.14 -5.77
N LEU A 101 7.06 12.33 -7.03
CA LEU A 101 6.42 11.70 -8.19
C LEU A 101 6.55 10.18 -8.18
N LEU A 102 7.70 9.65 -7.75
CA LEU A 102 7.94 8.22 -7.73
C LEU A 102 7.14 7.52 -6.61
N ILE A 103 6.99 8.16 -5.45
CA ILE A 103 6.12 7.70 -4.37
C ILE A 103 4.68 7.62 -4.88
N LEU A 104 4.17 8.69 -5.50
CA LEU A 104 2.80 8.71 -6.01
C LEU A 104 2.56 7.68 -7.12
N TYR A 105 3.56 7.47 -7.98
CA TYR A 105 3.54 6.42 -8.99
C TYR A 105 3.43 5.02 -8.35
N LEU A 106 4.20 4.78 -7.29
CA LEU A 106 4.21 3.50 -6.59
C LEU A 106 2.87 3.20 -5.90
N GLU A 107 2.22 4.20 -5.31
CA GLU A 107 0.86 4.08 -4.74
C GLU A 107 -0.16 3.63 -5.80
N HIS A 108 -0.18 4.33 -6.94
CA HIS A 108 -1.08 3.98 -8.04
C HIS A 108 -0.78 2.56 -8.56
N ALA A 109 0.51 2.22 -8.67
CA ALA A 109 0.96 0.93 -9.14
C ALA A 109 0.60 -0.20 -8.17
N GLU A 110 0.68 0.02 -6.86
CA GLU A 110 0.30 -0.94 -5.82
C GLU A 110 -1.19 -1.29 -5.93
N ILE A 111 -2.05 -0.28 -5.98
CA ILE A 111 -3.50 -0.47 -6.07
C ILE A 111 -3.85 -1.24 -7.35
N LEU A 112 -3.34 -0.82 -8.51
CA LEU A 112 -3.57 -1.49 -9.79
C LEU A 112 -3.03 -2.93 -9.80
N SER A 113 -1.85 -3.16 -9.23
CA SER A 113 -1.25 -4.49 -9.15
C SER A 113 -2.07 -5.41 -8.24
N THR A 114 -2.56 -4.89 -7.13
CA THR A 114 -3.45 -5.62 -6.22
C THR A 114 -4.74 -6.01 -6.93
N ILE A 115 -5.46 -5.05 -7.51
CA ILE A 115 -6.72 -5.31 -8.24
C ILE A 115 -6.49 -6.35 -9.35
N TYR A 116 -5.38 -6.26 -10.07
CA TYR A 116 -5.02 -7.24 -11.11
C TYR A 116 -4.81 -8.64 -10.54
N ASN A 117 -4.03 -8.78 -9.48
CA ASN A 117 -3.68 -10.09 -8.91
C ASN A 117 -4.87 -10.77 -8.21
N TYR A 118 -5.84 -10.00 -7.72
CA TYR A 118 -7.11 -10.51 -7.18
C TYR A 118 -8.21 -10.67 -8.26
N GLY A 119 -7.89 -10.41 -9.52
CA GLY A 119 -8.75 -10.74 -10.65
C GLY A 119 -9.71 -9.64 -11.11
N GLY A 120 -9.68 -8.46 -10.49
CA GLY A 120 -10.56 -7.33 -10.80
C GLY A 120 -10.27 -6.64 -12.14
N MET A 121 -9.10 -6.88 -12.75
CA MET A 121 -8.72 -6.28 -14.04
C MET A 121 -7.93 -7.23 -14.96
N ASN A 122 -8.37 -8.49 -15.07
CA ASN A 122 -7.66 -9.58 -15.79
C ASN A 122 -7.16 -9.23 -17.21
N HIS A 123 -7.87 -8.37 -17.94
CA HIS A 123 -7.50 -7.96 -19.30
C HIS A 123 -6.35 -6.95 -19.37
N GLN A 124 -5.97 -6.34 -18.24
CA GLN A 124 -4.96 -5.29 -18.16
C GLN A 124 -3.53 -5.79 -17.92
N GLY A 125 -3.24 -7.07 -18.20
CA GLY A 125 -1.91 -7.63 -18.00
C GLY A 125 -0.78 -6.92 -18.78
N LYS A 126 -1.10 -6.24 -19.89
CA LYS A 126 -0.14 -5.39 -20.62
C LYS A 126 0.27 -4.15 -19.82
N LEU A 127 -0.69 -3.52 -19.13
CA LEU A 127 -0.44 -2.37 -18.27
C LEU A 127 0.50 -2.75 -17.12
N ILE A 128 0.22 -3.84 -16.42
CA ILE A 128 1.07 -4.30 -15.31
C ILE A 128 2.51 -4.59 -15.77
N LYS A 129 2.68 -5.23 -16.94
CA LYS A 129 4.02 -5.45 -17.53
C LYS A 129 4.74 -4.14 -17.88
N LYS A 130 4.00 -3.11 -18.31
CA LYS A 130 4.55 -1.79 -18.58
C LYS A 130 5.03 -1.14 -17.28
N ILE A 131 4.20 -1.16 -16.24
CA ILE A 131 4.55 -0.67 -14.89
C ILE A 131 5.83 -1.35 -14.37
N ASP A 132 5.91 -2.69 -14.46
CA ASP A 132 7.12 -3.44 -14.06
C ASP A 132 8.38 -3.00 -14.81
N LYS A 133 8.25 -2.69 -16.11
CA LYS A 133 9.37 -2.21 -16.94
C LYS A 133 9.77 -0.79 -16.56
N ASP A 134 8.81 0.07 -16.32
CA ASP A 134 9.02 1.48 -15.98
C ASP A 134 9.67 1.63 -14.61
N LEU A 135 9.18 0.91 -13.59
CA LEU A 135 9.79 0.89 -12.25
C LEU A 135 11.26 0.45 -12.27
N LYS A 136 11.64 -0.55 -13.08
CA LYS A 136 13.05 -0.96 -13.22
C LYS A 136 13.96 0.16 -13.73
N ARG A 137 13.42 1.15 -14.45
CA ARG A 137 14.17 2.32 -14.92
C ARG A 137 14.16 3.42 -13.87
N PHE A 138 12.99 3.75 -13.32
CA PHE A 138 12.84 4.81 -12.33
C PHE A 138 13.62 4.52 -11.04
N LEU A 139 13.68 3.27 -10.60
CA LEU A 139 14.44 2.88 -9.40
C LEU A 139 15.96 2.89 -9.59
N LYS A 140 16.47 3.14 -10.81
CA LYS A 140 17.90 3.38 -11.06
C LYS A 140 18.30 4.85 -10.88
N LEU A 141 17.34 5.72 -10.58
CA LEU A 141 17.60 7.12 -10.26
C LEU A 141 18.46 7.22 -8.98
N SER A 142 19.35 8.20 -8.95
CA SER A 142 20.16 8.50 -7.76
C SER A 142 19.37 9.33 -6.75
N GLY A 143 19.73 9.23 -5.47
CA GLY A 143 19.13 10.08 -4.43
C GLY A 143 17.74 9.64 -3.98
N LEU A 144 17.43 8.34 -4.07
CA LEU A 144 16.17 7.81 -3.55
C LEU A 144 16.11 7.90 -2.03
N GLU A 145 14.98 8.39 -1.54
CA GLU A 145 14.65 8.50 -0.12
C GLU A 145 14.10 7.17 0.44
N GLY A 146 14.05 7.08 1.77
CA GLY A 146 13.58 5.87 2.46
C GLY A 146 12.18 5.45 2.04
N GLU A 147 11.28 6.42 1.87
CA GLU A 147 9.89 6.20 1.51
C GLU A 147 9.72 5.54 0.14
N VAL A 148 10.55 5.88 -0.84
CA VAL A 148 10.54 5.20 -2.15
C VAL A 148 10.84 3.71 -2.02
N TYR A 149 11.80 3.34 -1.16
CA TYR A 149 12.11 1.92 -0.93
C TYR A 149 10.96 1.20 -0.24
N LEU A 150 10.29 1.87 0.70
CA LEU A 150 9.13 1.33 1.41
C LEU A 150 7.96 1.08 0.44
N LYS A 151 7.55 2.08 -0.33
CA LYS A 151 6.46 1.95 -1.31
C LYS A 151 6.77 0.99 -2.45
N TYR A 152 8.05 0.86 -2.81
CA TYR A 152 8.43 -0.19 -3.76
C TYR A 152 8.33 -1.59 -3.16
N ALA A 153 8.63 -1.75 -1.88
CA ALA A 153 8.40 -3.02 -1.18
C ALA A 153 6.90 -3.35 -1.13
N ASP A 154 6.04 -2.37 -0.93
CA ASP A 154 4.57 -2.54 -0.92
C ASP A 154 4.06 -2.99 -2.29
N TYR A 155 4.49 -2.32 -3.37
CA TYR A 155 4.22 -2.77 -4.73
C TYR A 155 4.69 -4.21 -4.97
N LEU A 156 5.91 -4.57 -4.53
CA LEU A 156 6.43 -5.92 -4.67
C LEU A 156 5.66 -6.95 -3.85
N TYR A 157 5.16 -6.57 -2.68
CA TYR A 157 4.34 -7.44 -1.82
C TYR A 157 3.09 -7.94 -2.56
N THR A 158 2.47 -7.09 -3.39
CA THR A 158 1.32 -7.48 -4.23
C THR A 158 1.64 -8.66 -5.16
N LYS A 159 2.91 -8.93 -5.47
CA LYS A 159 3.36 -10.00 -6.37
C LYS A 159 3.55 -11.34 -5.67
N LEU A 160 3.47 -11.40 -4.33
CA LEU A 160 3.64 -12.65 -3.57
C LEU A 160 2.62 -13.76 -3.89
N PRO A 161 1.35 -13.45 -4.25
CA PRO A 161 0.39 -14.48 -4.67
C PRO A 161 0.69 -15.12 -6.04
N LEU A 162 1.65 -14.60 -6.81
CA LEU A 162 2.00 -15.14 -8.12
C LEU A 162 2.74 -16.49 -8.00
N PRO A 163 2.73 -17.32 -9.07
CA PRO A 163 3.41 -18.61 -9.07
C PRO A 163 4.88 -18.53 -8.64
N GLU A 164 5.37 -19.58 -7.97
CA GLU A 164 6.68 -19.61 -7.30
C GLU A 164 7.86 -19.16 -8.18
N THR A 165 7.82 -19.49 -9.48
CA THR A 165 8.84 -19.10 -10.47
C THR A 165 9.04 -17.58 -10.59
N LYS A 166 8.06 -16.78 -10.15
CA LYS A 166 8.11 -15.31 -10.11
C LYS A 166 8.22 -14.75 -8.69
N ARG A 167 8.09 -15.59 -7.65
CA ARG A 167 7.97 -15.18 -6.24
C ARG A 167 9.31 -15.16 -5.49
N PHE A 168 10.24 -16.06 -5.82
CA PHE A 168 11.48 -16.23 -5.05
C PHE A 168 12.33 -14.94 -4.96
N ASN A 169 12.53 -14.26 -6.08
CA ASN A 169 13.26 -12.99 -6.11
C ASN A 169 12.57 -11.91 -5.27
N THR A 170 11.25 -11.86 -5.30
CA THR A 170 10.45 -10.92 -4.50
C THR A 170 10.67 -11.17 -3.00
N ILE A 171 10.58 -12.44 -2.55
CA ILE A 171 10.77 -12.81 -1.14
C ILE A 171 12.13 -12.33 -0.62
N LEU A 172 13.21 -12.52 -1.40
CA LEU A 172 14.56 -12.11 -1.00
C LEU A 172 14.75 -10.59 -1.06
N THR A 173 14.02 -9.88 -1.93
CA THR A 173 14.17 -8.43 -2.12
C THR A 173 13.48 -7.61 -1.04
N LEU A 174 12.30 -8.04 -0.56
CA LEU A 174 11.52 -7.32 0.46
C LEU A 174 12.33 -6.91 1.72
N PRO A 175 13.02 -7.83 2.43
CA PRO A 175 13.76 -7.45 3.64
C PRO A 175 14.96 -6.55 3.34
N VAL A 176 15.49 -6.57 2.11
CA VAL A 176 16.55 -5.64 1.69
C VAL A 176 15.96 -4.24 1.55
N LEU A 177 14.78 -4.10 0.92
CA LEU A 177 14.12 -2.81 0.74
C LEU A 177 13.72 -2.18 2.08
N TYR A 178 13.14 -2.94 3.01
CA TYR A 178 12.80 -2.41 4.33
C TYR A 178 14.06 -1.94 5.10
N ARG A 179 15.17 -2.68 5.02
CA ARG A 179 16.45 -2.24 5.60
C ARG A 179 17.00 -1.00 4.90
N MET A 180 16.86 -0.88 3.59
CA MET A 180 17.26 0.33 2.85
C MET A 180 16.43 1.55 3.28
N ALA A 181 15.12 1.38 3.48
CA ALA A 181 14.26 2.41 4.05
C ALA A 181 14.78 2.84 5.43
N LEU A 182 15.06 1.88 6.32
CA LEU A 182 15.60 2.14 7.67
C LEU A 182 17.02 2.74 7.68
N LEU A 183 17.85 2.45 6.68
CA LEU A 183 19.16 3.07 6.53
C LEU A 183 19.05 4.55 6.14
N LYS A 184 18.01 4.93 5.41
CA LYS A 184 17.73 6.30 4.98
C LYS A 184 16.95 7.09 6.03
N ASP A 185 16.01 6.43 6.68
CA ASP A 185 15.19 6.97 7.77
C ASP A 185 15.12 5.95 8.90
N LYS A 186 15.96 6.15 9.91
CA LYS A 186 16.11 5.24 11.05
C LYS A 186 14.88 5.17 11.95
N ASN A 187 13.97 6.13 11.82
CA ASN A 187 12.76 6.22 12.64
C ASN A 187 11.52 5.80 11.84
N ASN A 188 11.68 5.23 10.64
CA ASN A 188 10.55 4.79 9.83
C ASN A 188 9.86 3.57 10.46
N LYS A 189 8.80 3.86 11.23
CA LYS A 189 8.00 2.91 11.98
C LYS A 189 7.33 1.87 11.09
N ALA A 190 6.80 2.29 9.94
CA ALA A 190 6.20 1.39 8.96
C ALA A 190 7.22 0.37 8.42
N ALA A 191 8.43 0.81 8.08
CA ALA A 191 9.49 -0.09 7.63
C ALA A 191 9.90 -1.09 8.71
N PHE A 192 9.94 -0.70 9.98
CA PHE A 192 10.18 -1.62 11.10
C PHE A 192 9.08 -2.68 11.22
N VAL A 193 7.81 -2.26 11.23
CA VAL A 193 6.69 -3.21 11.36
C VAL A 193 6.66 -4.16 10.17
N LYS A 194 6.79 -3.66 8.93
CA LYS A 194 6.77 -4.50 7.72
C LYS A 194 7.95 -5.47 7.67
N LEU A 195 9.14 -5.07 8.12
CA LEU A 195 10.27 -5.99 8.28
C LEU A 195 9.97 -7.09 9.30
N SER A 196 9.37 -6.75 10.44
CA SER A 196 8.94 -7.73 11.44
C SER A 196 7.86 -8.66 10.92
N CYS A 197 6.86 -8.17 10.18
CA CYS A 197 5.86 -8.99 9.49
C CYS A 197 6.51 -9.99 8.51
N TRP A 198 7.47 -9.53 7.71
CA TRP A 198 8.23 -10.42 6.83
C TRP A 198 9.00 -11.49 7.61
N GLN A 199 9.63 -11.12 8.74
CA GLN A 199 10.32 -12.08 9.61
C GLN A 199 9.35 -13.12 10.19
N ILE A 200 8.14 -12.72 10.62
CA ILE A 200 7.11 -13.66 11.11
C ILE A 200 6.71 -14.65 10.02
N ALA A 201 6.57 -14.18 8.78
CA ALA A 201 6.21 -15.00 7.63
C ALA A 201 7.33 -16.01 7.30
N ALA A 202 8.59 -15.58 7.38
CA ALA A 202 9.76 -16.41 7.10
C ALA A 202 10.16 -17.34 8.27
N ALA A 203 9.74 -17.03 9.50
CA ALA A 203 10.09 -17.77 10.71
C ALA A 203 9.20 -18.99 10.95
N ASP A 204 9.83 -20.08 11.38
CA ASP A 204 9.20 -21.22 12.03
C ASP A 204 9.29 -21.10 13.57
N GLU A 205 8.75 -22.09 14.28
CA GLU A 205 8.72 -22.13 15.75
C GLU A 205 10.12 -22.06 16.40
N THR A 206 11.19 -22.30 15.63
CA THR A 206 12.57 -22.36 16.11
C THR A 206 13.36 -21.07 15.89
N THR A 207 12.80 -20.09 15.16
CA THR A 207 13.52 -18.87 14.74
C THR A 207 13.52 -17.75 15.80
N SER A 208 13.97 -18.10 17.02
CA SER A 208 13.98 -17.24 18.23
C SER A 208 14.68 -15.88 18.09
N ASN A 209 15.60 -15.74 17.14
CA ASN A 209 16.51 -14.58 17.09
C ASN A 209 15.83 -13.25 16.76
N PHE A 210 14.62 -13.28 16.18
CA PHE A 210 13.88 -12.07 15.84
C PHE A 210 12.78 -11.72 16.84
N ASN A 211 12.47 -12.61 17.81
CA ASN A 211 11.32 -12.46 18.70
C ASN A 211 11.36 -11.15 19.49
N SER A 212 12.52 -10.78 20.03
CA SER A 212 12.66 -9.52 20.77
C SER A 212 12.41 -8.31 19.89
N GLN A 213 12.91 -8.34 18.64
CA GLN A 213 12.69 -7.24 17.71
C GLN A 213 11.23 -7.17 17.25
N ILE A 214 10.60 -8.30 16.90
CA ILE A 214 9.17 -8.36 16.56
C ILE A 214 8.33 -7.81 17.71
N LYS A 215 8.59 -8.21 18.95
CA LYS A 215 7.85 -7.68 20.12
C LYS A 215 8.05 -6.17 20.30
N SER A 216 9.26 -5.67 20.04
CA SER A 216 9.56 -4.23 20.20
C SER A 216 8.88 -3.35 19.16
N THR A 217 8.59 -3.86 17.96
CA THR A 217 7.97 -3.05 16.89
C THR A 217 6.45 -3.06 16.94
N GLU A 218 5.84 -3.83 17.86
CA GLU A 218 4.40 -3.92 18.04
C GLU A 218 3.74 -2.57 18.39
N GLU A 219 4.43 -1.74 19.18
CA GLU A 219 3.91 -0.43 19.60
C GLU A 219 3.66 0.51 18.42
N TYR A 220 4.38 0.30 17.32
CA TYR A 220 4.28 1.12 16.11
C TYR A 220 3.11 0.75 15.20
N ILE A 221 2.43 -0.38 15.45
CA ILE A 221 1.30 -0.82 14.60
C ILE A 221 0.17 0.21 14.60
N GLU A 222 -0.06 0.90 15.72
CA GLU A 222 -1.15 1.87 15.83
C GLU A 222 -0.93 3.14 14.99
N GLU A 223 0.29 3.38 14.53
CA GLU A 223 0.66 4.56 13.72
C GLU A 223 0.59 4.30 12.22
N LEU A 224 0.25 3.07 11.80
CA LEU A 224 0.11 2.71 10.41
C LEU A 224 -1.26 3.12 9.84
N ASN A 225 -1.33 3.25 8.51
CA ASN A 225 -2.60 3.39 7.80
C ASN A 225 -3.48 2.14 8.01
N GLU A 226 -4.78 2.22 7.70
CA GLU A 226 -5.74 1.14 8.02
C GLU A 226 -5.33 -0.22 7.42
N VAL A 227 -4.86 -0.22 6.17
CA VAL A 227 -4.46 -1.42 5.44
C VAL A 227 -3.22 -2.07 6.06
N ASP A 228 -2.18 -1.28 6.30
CA ASP A 228 -0.95 -1.77 6.92
C ASP A 228 -1.19 -2.22 8.36
N LYS A 229 -2.03 -1.51 9.11
CA LYS A 229 -2.44 -1.86 10.47
C LYS A 229 -3.16 -3.21 10.50
N PHE A 230 -4.11 -3.42 9.58
CA PHE A 230 -4.80 -4.70 9.42
C PHE A 230 -3.81 -5.84 9.11
N ASN A 231 -2.96 -5.65 8.11
CA ASN A 231 -1.97 -6.65 7.71
C ASN A 231 -0.98 -6.96 8.84
N ALA A 232 -0.53 -5.95 9.57
CA ALA A 232 0.31 -6.13 10.74
C ALA A 232 -0.40 -6.96 11.82
N TYR A 233 -1.65 -6.66 12.15
CA TYR A 233 -2.39 -7.44 13.15
C TYR A 233 -2.60 -8.91 12.76
N ILE A 234 -2.82 -9.21 11.48
CA ILE A 234 -2.85 -10.59 10.99
C ILE A 234 -1.53 -11.31 11.27
N TRP A 235 -0.39 -10.69 10.92
CA TRP A 235 0.92 -11.29 11.16
C TRP A 235 1.26 -11.42 12.64
N TYR A 236 0.98 -10.41 13.46
CA TYR A 236 1.22 -10.46 14.90
C TYR A 236 0.33 -11.49 15.60
N SER A 237 -0.91 -11.67 15.14
CA SER A 237 -1.76 -12.76 15.58
C SER A 237 -1.06 -14.11 15.36
N ILE A 238 -0.55 -14.35 14.15
CA ILE A 238 0.19 -15.58 13.80
C ILE A 238 1.43 -15.76 14.67
N PHE A 239 2.22 -14.70 14.85
CA PHE A 239 3.42 -14.73 15.68
C PHE A 239 3.13 -15.18 17.11
N TYR A 240 2.11 -14.60 17.75
CA TYR A 240 1.78 -14.95 19.12
C TYR A 240 1.16 -16.34 19.25
N MET A 241 0.40 -16.79 18.24
CA MET A 241 -0.03 -18.19 18.21
C MET A 241 1.16 -19.16 18.09
N LYS A 242 2.13 -18.88 17.20
CA LYS A 242 3.36 -19.69 17.02
C LYS A 242 4.24 -19.73 18.29
N THR A 243 4.20 -18.67 19.09
CA THR A 243 4.97 -18.57 20.35
C THR A 243 4.17 -18.98 21.59
N TYR A 244 3.00 -19.61 21.39
CA TYR A 244 2.11 -20.13 22.43
C TYR A 244 1.51 -19.07 23.37
N ASP A 245 1.57 -17.78 23.01
CA ASP A 245 0.80 -16.71 23.67
C ASP A 245 -0.56 -16.54 22.99
N THR A 246 -1.43 -17.53 23.21
CA THR A 246 -2.74 -17.59 22.54
C THR A 246 -3.65 -16.41 22.87
N LYS A 247 -3.54 -15.87 24.10
CA LYS A 247 -4.30 -14.69 24.53
C LYS A 247 -3.93 -13.48 23.67
N LYS A 248 -2.64 -13.26 23.44
CA LYS A 248 -2.17 -12.15 22.61
C LYS A 248 -2.40 -12.40 21.12
N GLY A 249 -2.31 -13.66 20.68
CA GLY A 249 -2.71 -14.07 19.33
C GLY A 249 -4.15 -13.67 19.03
N TRP A 250 -5.10 -14.08 19.87
CA TRP A 250 -6.51 -13.70 19.72
C TRP A 250 -6.74 -12.19 19.83
N TYR A 251 -6.01 -11.50 20.70
CA TYR A 251 -6.09 -10.04 20.81
C TYR A 251 -5.80 -9.34 19.47
N HIS A 252 -4.69 -9.70 18.80
CA HIS A 252 -4.37 -9.12 17.50
C HIS A 252 -5.33 -9.59 16.40
N PHE A 253 -5.77 -10.85 16.42
CA PHE A 253 -6.81 -11.34 15.51
C PHE A 253 -8.07 -10.46 15.56
N TYR A 254 -8.58 -10.17 16.76
CA TYR A 254 -9.78 -9.35 16.91
C TYR A 254 -9.55 -7.89 16.53
N LYS A 255 -8.34 -7.35 16.75
CA LYS A 255 -7.99 -6.03 16.21
C LYS A 255 -8.04 -5.99 14.68
N ALA A 256 -7.47 -6.99 14.00
CA ALA A 256 -7.56 -7.09 12.53
C ALA A 256 -9.02 -7.19 12.08
N LYS A 257 -9.79 -8.10 12.69
CA LYS A 257 -11.22 -8.29 12.40
C LYS A 257 -12.03 -7.00 12.58
N ASN A 258 -11.71 -6.17 13.55
CA ASN A 258 -12.44 -4.92 13.76
C ASN A 258 -12.16 -3.86 12.67
N ILE A 259 -11.01 -3.93 11.99
CA ILE A 259 -10.68 -3.00 10.89
C ILE A 259 -11.44 -3.41 9.63
N PHE A 260 -11.30 -4.66 9.20
CA PHE A 260 -11.99 -5.21 8.03
C PHE A 260 -12.67 -6.55 8.37
N PRO A 261 -13.92 -6.53 8.90
CA PRO A 261 -14.57 -7.73 9.45
C PRO A 261 -14.87 -8.80 8.41
N ASP A 262 -15.16 -8.38 7.18
CA ASP A 262 -15.56 -9.26 6.08
C ASP A 262 -14.38 -9.63 5.17
N HIS A 263 -13.15 -9.23 5.52
CA HIS A 263 -11.98 -9.53 4.69
C HIS A 263 -11.70 -11.04 4.69
N PRO A 264 -11.48 -11.69 3.53
CA PRO A 264 -11.33 -13.15 3.43
C PRO A 264 -10.24 -13.75 4.34
N LEU A 265 -9.16 -13.00 4.57
CA LEU A 265 -8.08 -13.43 5.48
C LEU A 265 -8.54 -13.64 6.92
N VAL A 266 -9.54 -12.89 7.40
CA VAL A 266 -10.07 -13.05 8.77
C VAL A 266 -10.73 -14.41 8.91
N SER A 267 -11.61 -14.76 7.98
CA SER A 267 -12.30 -16.05 7.96
C SER A 267 -11.33 -17.21 7.78
N LEU A 268 -10.38 -17.08 6.85
CA LEU A 268 -9.34 -18.10 6.60
C LEU A 268 -8.51 -18.35 7.85
N LEU A 269 -7.99 -17.29 8.47
CA LEU A 269 -7.12 -17.42 9.64
C LEU A 269 -7.86 -18.01 10.84
N TYR A 270 -9.12 -17.63 11.04
CA TYR A 270 -9.97 -18.20 12.10
C TYR A 270 -10.14 -19.71 11.95
N GLU A 271 -10.44 -20.18 10.74
CA GLU A 271 -10.59 -21.60 10.44
C GLU A 271 -9.26 -22.35 10.52
N ASN A 272 -8.15 -21.71 10.15
CA ASN A 272 -6.81 -22.28 10.33
C ASN A 272 -6.50 -22.48 11.82
N TYR A 273 -6.77 -21.49 12.68
CA TYR A 273 -6.56 -21.63 14.14
C TYR A 273 -7.38 -22.75 14.77
N LYS A 274 -8.64 -22.92 14.36
CA LYS A 274 -9.47 -24.07 14.82
C LYS A 274 -8.85 -25.43 14.48
N LYS A 275 -8.10 -25.50 13.38
CA LYS A 275 -7.43 -26.71 12.89
C LYS A 275 -6.00 -26.85 13.42
N GLY A 276 -5.53 -25.93 14.25
CA GLY A 276 -4.15 -25.89 14.73
C GLY A 276 -3.13 -25.47 13.65
N ILE A 277 -3.59 -24.85 12.56
CA ILE A 277 -2.74 -24.34 11.47
C ILE A 277 -2.37 -22.89 11.80
N LEU A 278 -1.08 -22.62 11.98
CA LEU A 278 -0.56 -21.32 12.46
C LEU A 278 0.09 -20.49 11.34
N ILE A 279 -0.46 -20.61 10.13
CA ILE A 279 -0.03 -19.88 8.92
C ILE A 279 -1.28 -19.44 8.13
N LEU A 280 -1.09 -18.52 7.17
CA LEU A 280 -2.11 -18.15 6.16
C LEU A 280 -2.18 -19.20 5.06
#